data_AF-A0A7S4T0N5-F1
#
_entry.id   AF-A0A7S4T0N5-F1
#
_cell.length_a   1.000
_cell.length_b   1.000
_cell.length_c   1.000
_cell.angle_alpha   90.00
_cell.angle_beta   90.00
_cell.angle_gamma   90.00
#
_symmetry.space_group_name_H-M   'P 1'
#
loop_
_entity.id
_entity.type
_entity.pdbx_description
1 polymer ?
#
loop_
_entity_poly.entity_id
_entity_poly.type
_entity_poly.pdbx_seq_one_letter_code
_entity_poly.pdbx_strand_id
1 'polypeptide(L)'
;MSEHFRRLVRRDPPPAALIRFRCAKLHRVSVPGTDASTSEHNTIFDVLKSRGWKEAEGDMDWHVFWADKDWINSVYDKIHLDPHQHVNHFLNHYELTRKDLLVKNMKRMKRACEKEGKLEEAQRYNVCPTTFVVPMEYSMFVEEFKKNPGGTWIMKPVSRSQGAGIFLVTRLAQIQQWKPSTGWA
;
A
#
# COMPACT_ATOMS: atom_id res chain seq x y z
N MET A 1 5.62 19.47 -11.63
CA MET A 1 4.62 18.78 -12.47
C MET A 1 4.92 19.13 -13.92
N SER A 2 5.24 18.15 -14.78
CA SER A 2 5.69 18.41 -16.15
C SER A 2 4.56 18.98 -17.02
N GLU A 3 4.93 19.71 -18.08
CA GLU A 3 3.99 20.34 -19.01
C GLU A 3 3.11 19.30 -19.74
N HIS A 4 3.64 18.10 -19.94
CA HIS A 4 2.91 16.93 -20.44
C HIS A 4 1.75 16.54 -19.52
N PHE A 5 1.97 16.52 -18.19
CA PHE A 5 0.92 16.25 -17.22
C PHE A 5 -0.17 17.33 -17.20
N ARG A 6 0.19 18.60 -17.42
CA ARG A 6 -0.80 19.69 -17.46
C ARG A 6 -1.77 19.60 -18.64
N ARG A 7 -1.35 19.02 -19.78
CA ARG A 7 -2.21 18.83 -20.96
C ARG A 7 -3.24 17.71 -20.76
N LEU A 8 -2.87 16.66 -20.03
CA LEU A 8 -3.79 15.56 -19.69
C LEU A 8 -4.88 16.00 -18.69
N VAL A 9 -4.57 16.96 -17.82
CA VAL A 9 -5.51 17.53 -16.83
C VAL A 9 -6.50 18.54 -17.45
N ARG A 10 -6.27 18.99 -18.69
CA ARG A 10 -7.05 20.04 -19.38
C ARG A 10 -7.98 19.53 -20.48
N ARG A 11 -8.38 18.26 -20.47
CA ARG A 11 -9.62 17.91 -21.17
C ARG A 11 -10.74 18.32 -20.24
N ASP A 12 -11.66 19.18 -20.71
CA ASP A 12 -12.89 19.41 -19.96
C ASP A 12 -13.46 18.03 -19.64
N PRO A 13 -13.62 17.69 -18.35
CA PRO A 13 -14.17 16.39 -18.00
C PRO A 13 -15.52 16.30 -18.69
N PRO A 14 -15.86 15.14 -19.29
CA PRO A 14 -17.17 14.98 -19.89
C PRO A 14 -18.23 15.35 -18.84
N PRO A 15 -19.39 15.90 -19.25
CA PRO A 15 -20.48 16.21 -18.34
C PRO A 15 -20.66 15.08 -17.32
N ALA A 16 -20.80 15.41 -16.05
CA ALA A 16 -20.77 14.43 -14.96
C ALA A 16 -21.73 13.24 -15.17
N ALA A 17 -22.88 13.49 -15.82
CA ALA A 17 -23.88 12.50 -16.19
C ALA A 17 -23.43 11.44 -17.22
N LEU A 18 -22.31 11.66 -17.91
CA LEU A 18 -21.69 10.72 -18.85
C LEU A 18 -20.60 9.86 -18.20
N ILE A 19 -20.13 10.24 -17.01
CA ILE A 19 -19.10 9.47 -16.30
C ILE A 19 -19.76 8.27 -15.64
N ARG A 20 -19.29 7.08 -16.02
CA ARG A 20 -19.65 5.81 -15.41
C ARG A 20 -18.60 5.38 -14.40
N PHE A 21 -19.02 4.99 -13.21
CA PHE A 21 -18.13 4.49 -12.17
C PHE A 21 -18.50 3.09 -11.72
N ARG A 22 -17.47 2.36 -11.25
CA ARG A 22 -17.61 1.14 -10.46
C ARG A 22 -16.95 1.38 -9.11
N CYS A 23 -17.51 0.79 -8.06
CA CYS A 23 -16.90 0.80 -6.74
C CYS A 23 -16.81 -0.63 -6.24
N ALA A 24 -15.62 -1.06 -5.81
CA ALA A 24 -15.48 -2.33 -5.13
C ALA A 24 -16.31 -2.28 -3.85
N LYS A 25 -16.96 -3.39 -3.51
CA LYS A 25 -17.68 -3.54 -2.25
C LYS A 25 -16.66 -3.56 -1.12
N LEU A 26 -16.16 -2.38 -0.72
CA LEU A 26 -15.24 -2.22 0.41
C LEU A 26 -15.84 -2.88 1.65
N HIS A 27 -14.97 -3.48 2.47
CA HIS A 27 -15.35 -4.28 3.63
C HIS A 27 -16.46 -3.64 4.46
N ARG A 28 -17.50 -4.45 4.72
CA ARG A 28 -18.67 -4.15 5.55
C ARG A 28 -18.23 -3.46 6.84
N VAL A 29 -18.67 -2.23 7.05
CA VAL A 29 -18.77 -1.69 8.42
C VAL A 29 -20.14 -2.13 8.90
N SER A 30 -20.19 -3.23 9.65
CA SER A 30 -21.40 -3.62 10.38
C SER A 30 -21.66 -2.58 11.46
N VAL A 31 -22.65 -1.72 11.24
CA VAL A 31 -23.18 -0.83 12.28
C VAL A 31 -24.10 -1.69 13.18
N PRO A 32 -23.86 -1.77 14.49
CA PRO A 32 -24.76 -2.50 15.40
C PRO A 32 -26.16 -1.86 15.37
N GLY A 33 -27.19 -2.65 15.06
CA GLY A 33 -28.59 -2.20 15.09
C GLY A 33 -29.21 -1.80 13.74
N THR A 34 -28.49 -1.94 12.62
CA THR A 34 -29.04 -1.78 11.27
C THR A 34 -29.11 -3.12 10.54
N ASP A 35 -30.23 -3.40 9.87
CA ASP A 35 -30.38 -4.60 9.03
C ASP A 35 -29.20 -4.70 8.03
N ALA A 36 -28.60 -5.90 7.97
CA ALA A 36 -27.44 -6.20 7.12
C ALA A 36 -27.74 -6.07 5.61
N SER A 37 -28.98 -5.76 5.23
CA SER A 37 -29.46 -5.53 3.87
C SER A 37 -29.34 -4.07 3.40
N THR A 38 -28.95 -3.13 4.26
CA THR A 38 -29.04 -1.68 3.96
C THR A 38 -27.72 -0.94 4.15
N SER A 39 -26.72 -1.27 3.33
CA SER A 39 -26.09 -0.30 2.42
C SER A 39 -25.07 -1.04 1.53
N GLU A 40 -25.41 -1.26 0.26
CA GLU A 40 -24.45 -1.71 -0.75
C GLU A 40 -23.42 -0.62 -1.13
N HIS A 41 -23.44 0.49 -0.40
CA HIS A 41 -22.80 1.74 -0.75
C HIS A 41 -21.90 2.18 0.41
N ASN A 42 -20.63 2.40 0.10
CA ASN A 42 -19.65 2.99 1.01
C ASN A 42 -19.59 4.51 0.76
N THR A 43 -18.86 5.24 1.60
CA THR A 43 -18.69 6.70 1.44
C THR A 43 -18.18 7.11 0.06
N ILE A 44 -17.35 6.28 -0.59
CA ILE A 44 -16.89 6.56 -1.95
C ILE A 44 -18.06 6.52 -2.92
N PHE A 45 -18.91 5.50 -2.85
CA PHE A 45 -20.11 5.41 -3.66
C PHE A 45 -21.00 6.65 -3.53
N ASP A 46 -21.29 7.07 -2.29
CA ASP A 46 -22.13 8.25 -2.03
C ASP A 46 -21.52 9.54 -2.61
N VAL A 47 -20.19 9.67 -2.49
CA VAL A 47 -19.43 10.80 -3.04
C VAL A 47 -19.45 10.79 -4.57
N LEU A 48 -19.41 9.63 -5.21
CA LEU A 48 -19.47 9.54 -6.68
C LEU A 48 -20.89 9.81 -7.19
N LYS A 49 -21.93 9.30 -6.52
CA LYS A 49 -23.33 9.60 -6.85
C LYS A 49 -23.66 11.08 -6.66
N SER A 50 -23.21 11.71 -5.57
CA SER A 50 -23.48 13.14 -5.31
C SER A 50 -22.84 14.07 -6.34
N ARG A 51 -21.82 13.60 -7.08
CA ARG A 51 -21.25 14.32 -8.24
C ARG A 51 -22.08 14.18 -9.52
N GLY A 52 -23.18 13.42 -9.50
CA GLY A 52 -24.02 13.14 -10.67
C GLY A 52 -23.46 12.05 -11.59
N TRP A 53 -22.49 11.25 -11.13
CA TRP A 53 -21.94 10.15 -11.92
C TRP A 53 -22.89 8.95 -11.90
N LYS A 54 -22.87 8.18 -12.99
CA LYS A 54 -23.71 6.99 -13.14
C LYS A 54 -22.93 5.75 -12.77
N GLU A 55 -23.62 4.76 -12.22
CA GLU A 55 -22.99 3.47 -11.97
C GLU A 55 -22.89 2.69 -13.27
N ALA A 56 -21.80 1.96 -13.46
CA ALA A 56 -21.58 1.11 -14.62
C ALA A 56 -22.49 -0.12 -14.57
N GLU A 57 -23.17 -0.41 -15.68
CA GLU A 57 -24.05 -1.58 -15.81
C GLU A 57 -23.29 -2.83 -16.30
N GLY A 58 -22.23 -2.63 -17.10
CA GLY A 58 -21.39 -3.70 -17.63
C GLY A 58 -20.06 -3.84 -16.89
N ASP A 59 -19.48 -5.05 -16.92
CA ASP A 59 -18.24 -5.34 -16.19
C ASP A 59 -17.03 -4.49 -16.61
N MET A 60 -17.00 -4.06 -17.88
CA MET A 60 -15.95 -3.24 -18.48
C MET A 60 -16.46 -1.89 -19.02
N ASP A 61 -17.74 -1.54 -18.84
CA ASP A 61 -18.29 -0.24 -19.29
C ASP A 61 -18.21 0.82 -18.18
N TRP A 62 -16.99 1.20 -17.81
CA TRP A 62 -16.73 2.19 -16.78
C TRP A 62 -15.60 3.13 -17.19
N HIS A 63 -15.62 4.35 -16.66
CA HIS A 63 -14.53 5.32 -16.82
C HIS A 63 -13.61 5.30 -15.61
N VAL A 64 -14.19 5.16 -14.41
CA VAL A 64 -13.45 5.10 -13.15
C VAL A 64 -13.88 3.88 -12.36
N PHE A 65 -12.94 3.03 -11.99
CA PHE A 65 -13.17 1.95 -11.05
C PHE A 65 -12.39 2.20 -9.76
N TRP A 66 -13.12 2.48 -8.68
CA TRP A 66 -12.57 2.47 -7.33
C TRP A 66 -12.42 1.02 -6.86
N ALA A 67 -11.31 0.40 -7.25
CA ALA A 67 -10.98 -0.98 -6.95
C ALA A 67 -10.42 -1.14 -5.53
N ASP A 68 -10.59 -2.34 -4.98
CA ASP A 68 -9.88 -2.76 -3.77
C ASP A 68 -8.52 -3.40 -4.13
N LYS A 69 -7.71 -3.60 -3.09
CA LYS A 69 -6.37 -4.19 -3.24
C LYS A 69 -6.41 -5.61 -3.82
N ASP A 70 -7.42 -6.40 -3.50
CA ASP A 70 -7.47 -7.81 -3.89
C ASP A 70 -7.80 -7.95 -5.38
N TRP A 71 -8.74 -7.14 -5.87
CA TRP A 71 -9.00 -7.02 -7.31
C TRP A 71 -7.75 -6.55 -8.05
N ILE A 72 -7.05 -5.53 -7.55
CA ILE A 72 -5.82 -5.05 -8.17
C ILE A 72 -4.77 -6.16 -8.28
N ASN A 73 -4.53 -6.92 -7.21
CA ASN A 73 -3.52 -7.99 -7.23
C ASN A 73 -3.94 -9.18 -8.10
N SER A 74 -5.23 -9.44 -8.27
CA SER A 74 -5.73 -10.64 -8.95
C SER A 74 -6.06 -10.42 -10.42
N VAL A 75 -6.41 -9.18 -10.81
CA VAL A 75 -7.00 -8.86 -12.12
C VAL A 75 -6.18 -7.83 -12.88
N TYR A 76 -5.63 -6.80 -12.23
CA TYR A 76 -5.07 -5.63 -12.94
C TYR A 76 -3.93 -6.00 -13.90
N ASP A 77 -3.06 -6.94 -13.54
CA ASP A 77 -1.98 -7.43 -14.41
C ASP A 77 -2.46 -8.33 -15.57
N LYS A 78 -3.72 -8.80 -15.51
CA LYS A 78 -4.29 -9.78 -16.44
C LYS A 78 -5.25 -9.16 -17.44
N ILE A 79 -5.64 -7.90 -17.25
CA ILE A 79 -6.59 -7.22 -18.13
C ILE A 79 -5.94 -6.03 -18.82
N HIS A 80 -6.35 -5.80 -20.07
CA HIS A 80 -6.03 -4.57 -20.76
C HIS A 80 -7.09 -3.52 -20.39
N LEU A 81 -6.63 -2.37 -19.89
CA LEU A 81 -7.50 -1.22 -19.67
C LEU A 81 -7.49 -0.32 -20.89
N ASP A 82 -8.67 0.12 -21.31
CA ASP A 82 -8.77 1.10 -22.38
C ASP A 82 -8.22 2.47 -21.95
N PRO A 83 -7.78 3.34 -22.87
CA PRO A 83 -7.22 4.65 -22.53
C PRO A 83 -8.13 5.58 -21.72
N HIS A 84 -9.44 5.31 -21.68
CA HIS A 84 -10.42 6.09 -20.93
C HIS A 84 -10.71 5.49 -19.53
N GLN A 85 -10.25 4.27 -19.26
CA GLN A 85 -10.44 3.53 -18.02
C GLN A 85 -9.36 3.87 -17.01
N HIS A 86 -9.78 4.25 -15.80
CA HIS A 86 -8.88 4.62 -14.72
C HIS A 86 -9.22 3.85 -13.45
N VAL A 87 -8.19 3.40 -12.73
CA VAL A 87 -8.32 2.82 -11.39
C VAL A 87 -7.55 3.65 -10.37
N ASN A 88 -7.91 3.52 -9.10
CA ASN A 88 -7.33 4.26 -7.97
C ASN A 88 -6.00 3.68 -7.43
N HIS A 89 -5.38 2.73 -8.13
CA HIS A 89 -4.13 2.08 -7.71
C HIS A 89 -3.09 2.07 -8.82
N PHE A 90 -1.82 2.28 -8.46
CA PHE A 90 -0.70 2.05 -9.36
C PHE A 90 -0.25 0.59 -9.33
N LEU A 91 0.25 0.13 -10.47
CA LEU A 91 1.04 -1.11 -10.56
C LEU A 91 2.19 -1.09 -9.56
N ASN A 92 2.43 -2.24 -8.93
CA ASN A 92 3.52 -2.41 -7.97
C ASN A 92 3.50 -1.40 -6.80
N HIS A 93 2.34 -0.81 -6.46
CA HIS A 93 2.22 0.12 -5.31
C HIS A 93 2.71 -0.49 -3.99
N TYR A 94 2.74 -1.82 -3.89
CA TYR A 94 3.27 -2.56 -2.75
C TYR A 94 4.77 -2.33 -2.50
N GLU A 95 5.54 -1.89 -3.49
CA GLU A 95 6.97 -1.58 -3.36
C GLU A 95 7.24 -0.45 -2.35
N LEU A 96 6.28 0.47 -2.18
CA LEU A 96 6.37 1.58 -1.22
C LEU A 96 5.43 1.39 -0.02
N THR A 97 4.35 0.61 -0.16
CA THR A 97 3.34 0.46 0.91
C THR A 97 3.55 -0.77 1.80
N ARG A 98 4.31 -1.79 1.36
CA ARG A 98 4.76 -2.88 2.23
C ARG A 98 6.03 -2.49 2.98
N LYS A 99 6.08 -2.79 4.28
CA LYS A 99 7.16 -2.34 5.18
C LYS A 99 8.53 -2.92 4.80
N ASP A 100 8.57 -4.19 4.40
CA ASP A 100 9.79 -4.89 3.98
C ASP A 100 10.36 -4.31 2.68
N LEU A 101 9.50 -4.12 1.68
CA LEU A 101 9.90 -3.57 0.38
C LEU A 101 10.28 -2.10 0.48
N LEU A 102 9.57 -1.30 1.26
CA LEU A 102 9.92 0.09 1.51
C LEU A 102 11.36 0.21 2.03
N VAL A 103 11.70 -0.51 3.09
CA VAL A 103 13.05 -0.47 3.68
C VAL A 103 14.10 -0.99 2.70
N LYS A 104 13.80 -2.09 2.00
CA LYS A 104 14.70 -2.65 0.98
C LYS A 104 14.98 -1.64 -0.15
N ASN A 105 13.95 -0.95 -0.63
CA ASN A 105 14.03 0.04 -1.70
C ASN A 105 14.80 1.29 -1.26
N MET A 106 14.55 1.79 -0.04
CA MET A 106 15.30 2.91 0.54
C MET A 106 16.79 2.58 0.70
N LYS A 107 17.12 1.40 1.27
CA LYS A 107 18.50 0.91 1.37
C LYS A 107 19.17 0.77 0.00
N ARG A 108 18.45 0.24 -1.00
CA ARG A 108 18.97 0.07 -2.37
C ARG A 108 19.32 1.43 -2.99
N MET A 109 18.43 2.40 -2.88
CA MET A 109 18.65 3.72 -3.50
C MET A 109 19.78 4.48 -2.81
N LYS A 110 19.85 4.45 -1.47
CA LYS A 110 20.98 5.00 -0.72
C LYS A 110 22.33 4.46 -1.22
N ARG A 111 22.46 3.13 -1.32
CA ARG A 111 23.69 2.47 -1.79
C ARG A 111 24.03 2.81 -3.24
N ALA A 112 23.02 2.98 -4.10
CA ALA A 112 23.22 3.40 -5.48
C ALA A 112 23.82 4.81 -5.55
N CYS A 113 23.25 5.77 -4.81
CA CYS A 113 23.79 7.12 -4.71
C CYS A 113 25.22 7.15 -4.14
N GLU A 114 25.50 6.35 -3.09
CA GLU A 114 26.85 6.22 -2.52
C GLU A 114 27.87 5.70 -3.54
N LYS A 115 27.50 4.68 -4.32
CA LYS A 115 28.36 4.13 -5.38
C LYS A 115 28.65 5.14 -6.50
N GLU A 116 27.71 6.03 -6.78
CA GLU A 116 27.85 7.11 -7.77
C GLU A 116 28.56 8.36 -7.21
N GLY A 117 28.98 8.36 -5.94
CA GLY A 117 29.61 9.51 -5.29
C GLY A 117 28.64 10.63 -4.90
N LYS A 118 27.32 10.41 -5.00
CA LYS A 118 26.27 11.40 -4.68
C LYS A 118 25.91 11.35 -3.19
N LEU A 119 26.87 11.72 -2.34
CA LEU A 119 26.74 11.57 -0.88
C LEU A 119 25.58 12.39 -0.29
N GLU A 120 25.38 13.64 -0.75
CA GLU A 120 24.28 14.48 -0.28
C GLU A 120 22.90 13.88 -0.61
N GLU A 121 22.76 13.28 -1.79
CA GLU A 121 21.52 12.62 -2.19
C GLU A 121 21.29 11.34 -1.40
N ALA A 122 22.36 10.55 -1.15
CA ALA A 122 22.30 9.36 -0.32
C ALA A 122 21.77 9.66 1.10
N GLN A 123 22.14 10.80 1.69
CA GLN A 123 21.66 11.21 3.01
C GLN A 123 20.14 11.46 3.04
N ARG A 124 19.53 11.85 1.91
CA ARG A 124 18.07 12.05 1.83
C ARG A 124 17.27 10.76 1.99
N TYR A 125 17.90 9.60 1.81
CA TYR A 125 17.28 8.29 2.03
C TYR A 125 17.41 7.80 3.49
N ASN A 126 18.00 8.59 4.40
CA ASN A 126 18.09 8.29 5.83
C ASN A 126 16.82 8.69 6.60
N VAL A 127 15.64 8.33 6.07
CA VAL A 127 14.33 8.68 6.64
C VAL A 127 13.69 7.54 7.42
N CYS A 128 14.16 6.31 7.23
CA CYS A 128 13.69 5.15 7.97
C CYS A 128 14.60 4.92 9.19
N PRO A 129 14.04 4.58 10.37
CA PRO A 129 14.85 4.10 11.47
C PRO A 129 15.58 2.81 11.06
N THR A 130 16.67 2.49 11.76
CA THR A 130 17.40 1.22 11.57
C THR A 130 16.42 0.05 11.62
N THR A 131 16.26 -0.62 10.48
CA THR A 131 15.24 -1.65 10.29
C THR A 131 15.86 -2.88 9.65
N PHE A 132 15.43 -4.05 10.12
CA PHE A 132 15.86 -5.35 9.63
C PHE A 132 14.66 -6.19 9.18
N VAL A 133 14.78 -6.83 8.02
CA VAL A 133 13.78 -7.76 7.48
C VAL A 133 14.13 -9.18 7.95
N VAL A 134 13.43 -9.65 8.97
CA VAL A 134 13.58 -11.02 9.48
C VAL A 134 12.73 -12.01 8.67
N PRO A 135 13.24 -13.22 8.39
CA PRO A 135 14.42 -13.86 9.00
C PRO A 135 15.74 -13.52 8.31
N MET A 136 15.69 -12.96 7.10
CA MET A 136 16.83 -12.80 6.20
C MET A 136 17.98 -11.98 6.84
N GLU A 137 17.63 -10.94 7.60
CA GLU A 137 18.59 -10.04 8.25
C GLU A 137 18.70 -10.30 9.78
N TYR A 138 18.33 -11.51 10.27
CA TYR A 138 18.31 -11.80 11.71
C TYR A 138 19.70 -11.71 12.37
N SER A 139 20.75 -12.21 11.73
CA SER A 139 22.12 -12.13 12.26
C SER A 139 22.57 -10.68 12.45
N MET A 140 22.35 -9.83 11.44
CA MET A 140 22.65 -8.40 11.48
C MET A 140 21.85 -7.70 12.59
N PHE A 141 20.58 -8.05 12.74
CA PHE A 141 19.76 -7.54 13.83
C PHE A 141 20.33 -7.92 15.21
N VAL A 142 20.75 -9.19 15.40
CA VAL A 142 21.33 -9.64 16.68
C VAL A 142 22.62 -8.89 17.01
N GLU A 143 23.47 -8.63 16.03
CA GLU A 143 24.67 -7.82 16.20
C GLU A 143 24.32 -6.39 16.64
N GLU A 144 23.38 -5.75 15.96
CA GLU A 144 22.97 -4.38 16.28
C GLU A 144 22.25 -4.27 17.62
N PHE A 145 21.46 -5.28 17.99
CA PHE A 145 20.82 -5.38 19.29
C PHE A 145 21.85 -5.43 20.43
N LYS A 146 22.94 -6.18 20.25
CA LYS A 146 24.02 -6.30 21.25
C LYS A 146 24.82 -5.01 21.43
N LYS A 147 24.96 -4.20 20.36
CA LYS A 147 25.65 -2.89 20.42
C LYS A 147 24.89 -1.85 21.24
N ASN A 148 23.58 -2.00 21.37
CA ASN A 148 22.71 -1.06 22.08
C ASN A 148 21.98 -1.74 23.25
N PRO A 149 22.68 -2.12 24.34
CA PRO A 149 22.05 -2.74 25.50
C PRO A 149 20.95 -1.85 26.08
N GLY A 150 19.79 -2.44 26.38
CA GLY A 150 18.62 -1.71 26.90
C GLY A 150 17.79 -0.97 25.84
N GLY A 151 18.19 -1.02 24.56
CA GLY A 151 17.39 -0.48 23.47
C GLY A 151 16.04 -1.19 23.32
N THR A 152 14.98 -0.41 23.07
CA THR A 152 13.64 -0.95 22.76
C THR A 152 13.45 -1.02 21.25
N TRP A 153 13.12 -2.20 20.75
CA TRP A 153 12.83 -2.45 19.34
C TRP A 153 11.35 -2.69 19.12
N ILE A 154 10.85 -2.37 17.92
CA ILE A 154 9.46 -2.58 17.54
C ILE A 154 9.38 -3.61 16.41
N MET A 155 8.76 -4.75 16.69
CA MET A 155 8.48 -5.77 15.68
C MET A 155 7.15 -5.44 14.99
N LYS A 156 7.13 -5.52 13.65
CA LYS A 156 5.93 -5.26 12.85
C LYS A 156 5.74 -6.35 11.78
N PRO A 157 4.52 -6.89 11.60
CA PRO A 157 4.25 -7.78 10.47
C PRO A 157 4.30 -7.03 9.14
N VAL A 158 4.76 -7.72 8.10
CA VAL A 158 4.97 -7.16 6.75
C VAL A 158 3.68 -6.63 6.14
N SER A 159 2.63 -7.44 6.13
CA SER A 159 1.38 -7.20 5.39
C SER A 159 0.17 -6.84 6.26
N ARG A 160 0.36 -6.52 7.55
CA ARG A 160 -0.72 -6.10 8.46
C ARG A 160 -0.74 -4.59 8.72
N SER A 161 -1.92 -4.08 9.06
CA SER A 161 -2.20 -2.68 9.39
C SER A 161 -2.85 -2.57 10.78
N GLN A 162 -3.20 -1.34 11.19
CA GLN A 162 -3.94 -1.04 12.44
C GLN A 162 -3.28 -1.53 13.74
N GLY A 163 -1.96 -1.71 13.74
CA GLY A 163 -1.22 -2.18 14.92
C GLY A 163 -1.33 -3.68 15.20
N ALA A 164 -2.09 -4.43 14.40
CA ALA A 164 -2.28 -5.86 14.61
C ALA A 164 -0.95 -6.62 14.48
N GLY A 165 -0.57 -7.34 15.54
CA GLY A 165 0.67 -8.13 15.62
C GLY A 165 1.94 -7.31 15.84
N ILE A 166 1.83 -6.01 16.17
CA ILE A 166 2.97 -5.20 16.61
C ILE A 166 3.28 -5.53 18.08
N PHE A 167 4.57 -5.63 18.42
CA PHE A 167 5.02 -5.74 19.80
C PHE A 167 6.41 -5.15 19.99
N LEU A 168 6.74 -4.87 21.25
CA LEU A 168 8.05 -4.34 21.64
C LEU A 168 8.98 -5.48 22.05
N VAL A 169 10.25 -5.33 21.69
CA VAL A 169 11.32 -6.28 21.98
C VAL A 169 12.41 -5.55 22.76
N THR A 170 12.61 -5.98 24.00
CA THR A 170 13.69 -5.50 24.88
C THR A 170 14.67 -6.62 25.24
N ARG A 171 14.36 -7.87 24.88
CA ARG A 171 15.21 -9.05 25.06
C ARG A 171 15.14 -9.94 23.82
N LEU A 172 16.29 -10.43 23.34
CA LEU A 172 16.36 -11.29 22.14
C LEU A 172 15.45 -12.54 22.21
N ALA A 173 15.28 -13.12 23.39
CA ALA A 173 14.41 -14.29 23.58
C ALA A 173 12.95 -14.05 23.15
N GLN A 174 12.46 -12.81 23.19
CA GLN A 174 11.09 -12.46 22.79
C GLN A 174 10.85 -12.64 21.29
N ILE A 175 11.91 -12.68 20.47
CA ILE A 175 11.79 -12.86 19.02
C ILE A 175 11.46 -14.31 18.65
N GLN A 176 11.82 -15.27 19.50
CA GLN A 176 11.55 -16.68 19.23
C GLN A 176 10.05 -17.00 19.17
N GLN A 177 9.21 -16.19 19.84
CA GLN A 177 7.75 -16.29 19.80
C GLN A 177 7.16 -16.00 18.41
N TRP A 178 7.95 -15.48 17.48
CA TRP A 178 7.53 -15.08 16.14
C TRP A 178 8.08 -15.97 15.03
N LYS A 179 8.70 -17.12 15.36
CA LYS A 179 8.97 -18.13 14.33
C LYS A 179 7.62 -18.58 13.75
N PRO A 180 7.37 -18.44 12.43
CA PRO A 180 6.18 -19.01 11.82
C PRO A 180 6.11 -20.51 12.10
N SER A 181 4.90 -21.05 12.29
CA SER A 181 4.64 -22.46 12.60
C SER A 181 5.21 -23.42 11.56
N THR A 182 5.31 -22.97 10.31
CA THR A 182 6.16 -23.54 9.28
C THR A 182 7.49 -22.77 9.33
N GLY A 183 8.57 -23.44 9.73
CA GLY A 183 9.89 -22.83 9.90
C GLY A 183 10.35 -21.98 8.71
N TRP A 184 11.37 -21.15 8.93
CA TRP A 184 11.93 -20.26 7.92
C TRP A 184 12.57 -21.08 6.78
N ALA A 185 11.77 -21.46 5.78
CA ALA A 185 12.22 -21.97 4.50
C ALA A 185 12.52 -20.79 3.56
#